data_AF-A0A5K1FSV0-F1
#
_entry.id   AF-A0A5K1FSV0-F1
#
_cell.length_a   1.000
_cell.length_b   1.000
_cell.length_c   1.000
_cell.angle_alpha   90.00
_cell.angle_beta   90.00
_cell.angle_gamma   90.00
#
_symmetry.space_group_name_H-M   'P 1'
#
loop_
_entity.id
_entity.type
_entity.pdbx_description
1 polymer ?
#
loop_
_entity_poly.entity_id
_entity_poly.type
_entity_poly.pdbx_seq_one_letter_code
_entity_poly.pdbx_strand_id
1 'polypeptide(L)'
;YNSYRMKYSDNVMDHVNKMLVMAKDLAVVGNVISDNMQISTILNSLPPSWDVAVIALSVQFDNLTLRKLLIQLALQQQRLTKINRAELMTVQEKPVGSHVS
;
A
#
# COMPACT_ATOMS: atom_id res chain seq x y z
N TYR A 1 -17.80 -4.57 -7.78
CA TYR A 1 -16.77 -3.92 -8.60
C TYR A 1 -15.48 -3.56 -7.81
N ASN A 2 -15.16 -4.24 -6.68
CA ASN A 2 -14.03 -3.87 -5.80
C ASN A 2 -12.99 -4.99 -5.58
N SER A 3 -13.01 -6.07 -6.37
CA SER A 3 -12.18 -7.27 -6.12
C SER A 3 -10.66 -7.03 -6.27
N TYR A 4 -10.25 -5.95 -6.93
CA TYR A 4 -8.83 -5.64 -7.18
C TYR A 4 -8.22 -4.68 -6.14
N ARG A 5 -9.00 -4.16 -5.18
CA ARG A 5 -8.49 -3.25 -4.14
C ARG A 5 -7.81 -4.05 -3.03
N MET A 6 -6.69 -3.52 -2.54
CA MET A 6 -6.00 -4.06 -1.38
C MET A 6 -6.82 -3.78 -0.12
N LYS A 7 -6.96 -4.79 0.76
CA LYS A 7 -7.60 -4.60 2.07
C LYS A 7 -6.58 -4.06 3.07
N TYR A 8 -7.07 -3.44 4.15
CA TYR A 8 -6.21 -2.92 5.23
C TYR A 8 -5.35 -3.99 5.92
N SER A 9 -5.83 -5.24 5.97
CA SER A 9 -5.11 -6.37 6.57
C SER A 9 -4.09 -7.02 5.63
N ASP A 10 -4.12 -6.67 4.34
CA ASP A 10 -3.27 -7.33 3.35
C ASP A 10 -1.83 -6.81 3.42
N ASN A 11 -0.88 -7.68 3.11
CA ASN A 11 0.50 -7.29 2.89
C ASN A 11 0.62 -6.64 1.50
N VAL A 12 1.20 -5.43 1.43
CA VAL A 12 1.35 -4.72 0.15
C VAL A 12 2.14 -5.49 -0.90
N MET A 13 3.15 -6.27 -0.50
CA MET A 13 3.98 -7.01 -1.44
C MET A 13 3.23 -8.19 -2.04
N ASP A 14 2.44 -8.90 -1.22
CA ASP A 14 1.58 -9.98 -1.72
C ASP A 14 0.53 -9.44 -2.70
N HIS A 15 -0.04 -8.28 -2.39
CA HIS A 15 -1.00 -7.61 -3.27
C HIS A 15 -0.37 -7.20 -4.61
N VAL A 16 0.77 -6.50 -4.57
CA VAL A 16 1.47 -6.09 -5.80
C VAL A 16 1.91 -7.29 -6.62
N ASN A 17 2.42 -8.35 -5.97
CA ASN A 17 2.80 -9.58 -6.67
C ASN A 17 1.61 -10.22 -7.41
N LYS A 18 0.41 -10.26 -6.79
CA LYS A 18 -0.81 -10.72 -7.48
C LYS A 18 -1.12 -9.89 -8.71
N MET A 19 -1.01 -8.56 -8.63
CA MET A 19 -1.25 -7.67 -9.77
C MET A 19 -0.23 -7.88 -10.90
N LEU A 20 1.05 -8.07 -10.57
CA LEU A 20 2.09 -8.35 -11.56
C LEU A 20 1.90 -9.72 -12.23
N VAL A 21 1.43 -10.73 -11.49
CA VAL A 21 1.07 -12.03 -12.06
C VAL A 21 -0.10 -11.88 -13.04
N MET A 22 -1.16 -11.16 -12.66
CA MET A 22 -2.29 -10.89 -13.57
C MET A 22 -1.85 -10.16 -14.85
N ALA A 23 -0.95 -9.17 -14.74
CA ALA A 23 -0.41 -8.47 -15.91
C ALA A 23 0.41 -9.41 -16.82
N LYS A 24 1.16 -10.35 -16.25
CA LYS A 24 1.87 -11.39 -17.00
C LYS A 24 0.92 -12.36 -17.69
N ASP A 25 -0.11 -12.82 -17.00
CA ASP A 25 -1.11 -13.74 -17.56
C ASP A 25 -1.84 -13.10 -18.75
N LEU A 26 -2.16 -11.80 -18.66
CA LEU A 26 -2.72 -11.03 -19.77
C LEU A 26 -1.73 -10.87 -20.93
N ALA A 27 -0.45 -10.64 -20.64
CA ALA A 27 0.58 -10.56 -21.68
C ALA A 27 0.74 -11.86 -22.47
N VAL A 28 0.60 -13.03 -21.82
CA VAL A 28 0.65 -14.35 -22.48
C VAL A 28 -0.42 -14.50 -23.56
N VAL A 29 -1.59 -13.89 -23.37
CA VAL A 29 -2.70 -13.91 -24.35
C VAL A 29 -2.71 -12.66 -25.25
N GLY A 30 -1.59 -11.94 -25.35
CA GLY A 30 -1.42 -10.79 -26.24
C GLY A 30 -1.94 -9.46 -25.69
N ASN A 31 -2.41 -9.41 -24.44
CA ASN A 31 -2.92 -8.19 -23.80
C ASN A 31 -1.85 -7.59 -22.88
N VAL A 32 -0.83 -6.96 -23.48
CA VAL A 32 0.29 -6.37 -22.73
C VAL A 32 -0.16 -5.08 -22.02
N ILE A 33 0.03 -5.03 -20.70
CA ILE A 33 -0.18 -3.81 -19.90
C ILE A 33 1.14 -3.08 -19.74
N SER A 34 1.18 -1.79 -20.10
CA SER A 34 2.38 -0.97 -19.96
C SER A 34 2.78 -0.77 -18.49
N ASP A 35 4.06 -0.57 -18.22
CA ASP A 35 4.57 -0.31 -16.86
C ASP A 35 3.85 0.87 -16.19
N ASN A 36 3.64 1.97 -16.92
CA ASN A 36 2.92 3.14 -16.38
C ASN A 36 1.47 2.80 -15.99
N MET A 37 0.80 1.97 -16.79
CA MET A 37 -0.55 1.53 -16.47
C MET A 37 -0.54 0.60 -15.25
N GLN A 38 0.38 -0.36 -15.19
CA GLN A 38 0.56 -1.23 -14.02
C GLN A 38 0.83 -0.42 -12.74
N ILE A 39 1.76 0.53 -12.78
CA ILE A 39 2.09 1.43 -11.66
C ILE A 39 0.84 2.20 -11.22
N SER A 40 0.13 2.84 -12.16
CA SER A 40 -1.10 3.59 -11.86
C SER A 40 -2.18 2.70 -11.22
N THR A 41 -2.40 1.50 -11.78
CA THR A 41 -3.39 0.56 -11.24
C THR A 41 -3.00 0.09 -9.84
N ILE A 42 -1.72 -0.18 -9.57
CA ILE A 42 -1.21 -0.55 -8.24
C ILE A 42 -1.49 0.59 -7.26
N LEU A 43 -1.09 1.82 -7.56
CA LEU A 43 -1.30 2.96 -6.66
C LEU A 43 -2.78 3.18 -6.35
N ASN A 44 -3.65 3.10 -7.37
CA ASN A 44 -5.09 3.26 -7.22
C ASN A 44 -5.79 2.10 -6.48
N SER A 45 -5.11 0.96 -6.32
CA SER A 45 -5.65 -0.19 -5.59
C SER A 45 -5.41 -0.13 -4.08
N LEU A 46 -4.51 0.74 -3.62
CA LEU A 46 -4.17 0.87 -2.21
C LEU A 46 -5.33 1.50 -1.40
N PRO A 47 -5.46 1.19 -0.09
CA PRO A 47 -6.47 1.78 0.76
C PRO A 47 -6.05 3.19 1.21
N PRO A 48 -7.00 4.03 1.67
CA PRO A 48 -6.75 5.41 2.10
C PRO A 48 -5.63 5.63 3.12
N SER A 49 -5.30 4.62 3.94
CA SER A 49 -4.16 4.69 4.87
C SER A 49 -2.80 4.87 4.16
N TRP A 50 -2.76 4.74 2.83
CA TRP A 50 -1.59 4.92 1.98
C TRP A 50 -1.57 6.25 1.23
N ASP A 51 -2.56 7.13 1.40
CA ASP A 51 -2.72 8.34 0.58
C ASP A 51 -1.44 9.21 0.55
N VAL A 52 -0.78 9.37 1.70
CA VAL A 52 0.49 10.11 1.79
C VAL A 52 1.59 9.46 0.92
N ALA A 53 1.68 8.13 0.93
CA ALA A 53 2.63 7.41 0.10
C ALA A 53 2.26 7.49 -1.39
N VAL A 54 0.98 7.40 -1.72
CA VAL A 54 0.46 7.54 -3.10
C VAL A 54 0.77 8.92 -3.66
N ILE A 55 0.53 10.00 -2.89
CA ILE A 55 0.86 11.37 -3.30
C ILE A 55 2.37 11.49 -3.55
N ALA A 56 3.21 11.03 -2.62
CA ALA A 56 4.67 11.12 -2.75
C ALA A 56 5.18 10.35 -3.99
N LEU A 57 4.63 9.16 -4.25
CA LEU A 57 4.98 8.33 -5.41
C LEU A 57 4.49 8.95 -6.72
N SER A 58 3.33 9.59 -6.71
CA SER A 58 2.74 10.24 -7.88
C SER A 58 3.53 11.47 -8.33
N VAL A 59 4.13 12.22 -7.40
CA VAL A 59 4.99 13.37 -7.73
C VAL A 59 6.23 12.98 -8.54
N GLN A 60 6.74 11.76 -8.34
CA GLN A 60 7.93 11.24 -9.04
C GLN A 60 7.57 10.23 -10.13
N PHE A 61 6.31 10.18 -10.58
CA PHE A 61 5.77 9.14 -11.46
C PHE A 61 6.59 8.95 -12.74
N ASP A 62 7.00 10.04 -13.40
CA ASP A 62 7.77 10.00 -14.66
C ASP A 62 9.11 9.26 -14.53
N ASN A 63 9.66 9.18 -13.32
CA ASN A 63 10.93 8.51 -13.02
C ASN A 63 10.75 7.20 -12.23
N LEU A 64 9.50 6.78 -12.02
CA LEU A 64 9.12 5.63 -11.23
C LEU A 64 9.09 4.38 -12.10
N THR A 65 9.94 3.41 -11.77
CA THR A 65 9.91 2.08 -12.39
C THR A 65 9.20 1.10 -11.45
N LEU A 66 8.71 -0.02 -11.98
CA LEU A 66 8.10 -1.08 -11.16
C LEU A 66 9.02 -1.54 -10.02
N ARG A 67 10.32 -1.66 -10.28
CA ARG A 67 11.32 -2.01 -9.25
C ARG A 67 11.41 -0.95 -8.14
N LYS A 68 11.46 0.34 -8.50
CA LYS A 68 11.49 1.43 -7.52
C LYS A 68 10.19 1.47 -6.71
N LEU A 69 9.04 1.29 -7.37
CA LEU A 69 7.73 1.22 -6.72
C LEU A 69 7.71 0.13 -5.64
N LEU A 70 8.11 -1.10 -5.97
CA LEU A 70 8.15 -2.23 -5.02
C LEU A 70 8.99 -1.91 -3.77
N ILE A 71 10.18 -1.34 -3.96
CA ILE A 71 11.08 -0.97 -2.86
C ILE A 71 10.43 0.10 -1.98
N GLN A 72 9.85 1.15 -2.58
CA GLN A 72 9.23 2.23 -1.81
C GLN A 72 7.99 1.74 -1.06
N LEU A 73 7.14 0.90 -1.66
CA LEU A 73 5.98 0.34 -0.99
C LEU A 73 6.37 -0.55 0.20
N ALA A 74 7.40 -1.39 0.05
CA ALA A 74 7.91 -2.19 1.15
C ALA A 74 8.40 -1.34 2.34
N LEU A 75 9.11 -0.24 2.05
CA LEU A 75 9.57 0.70 3.07
C LEU A 75 8.41 1.41 3.78
N GLN A 76 7.37 1.80 3.03
CA GLN A 76 6.19 2.45 3.60
C GLN A 76 5.36 1.49 4.46
N GLN A 77 5.21 0.21 4.08
CA GLN A 77 4.56 -0.80 4.93
C GLN A 77 5.22 -0.90 6.30
N GLN A 78 6.56 -0.91 6.34
CA GLN A 78 7.31 -0.98 7.60
C GLN A 78 7.07 0.25 8.47
N ARG A 79 6.97 1.45 7.87
CA ARG A 79 6.68 2.70 8.58
C ARG A 79 5.27 2.70 9.16
N LEU A 80 4.27 2.37 8.34
CA LEU A 80 2.87 2.27 8.78
C LEU A 80 2.70 1.26 9.92
N THR A 81 3.39 0.11 9.82
CA THR A 81 3.35 -0.90 10.88
C THR A 81 3.94 -0.39 12.20
N LYS A 82 4.99 0.43 12.15
CA LYS A 82 5.60 1.05 13.35
C LYS A 82 4.68 2.11 13.96
N ILE A 83 4.05 2.95 13.13
CA ILE A 83 3.11 3.98 13.58
C ILE A 83 1.92 3.33 14.29
N ASN A 84 1.29 2.33 13.67
CA ASN A 84 0.14 1.64 14.25
C ASN A 84 0.49 0.98 15.60
N ARG A 85 1.70 0.42 15.74
CA ARG A 85 2.17 -0.16 17.02
C ARG A 85 2.36 0.92 18.08
N ALA A 86 2.91 2.08 17.73
CA ALA A 86 3.10 3.18 18.66
C ALA A 86 1.75 3.75 19.12
N GLU A 87 0.79 3.93 18.21
CA GLU A 87 -0.56 4.39 18.54
C GLU A 87 -1.26 3.43 19.51
N LEU A 88 -1.17 2.11 19.28
CA LEU A 88 -1.72 1.10 20.20
C LEU A 88 -1.12 1.18 21.61
N MET A 89 0.18 1.49 21.73
CA MET A 89 0.83 1.68 23.04
C MET A 89 0.32 2.93 23.77
N THR A 90 0.07 4.03 23.06
CA THR A 90 -0.43 5.28 23.65
C THR A 90 -1.90 5.25 24.09
N VAL A 91 -2.73 4.40 23.47
CA VAL A 91 -4.16 4.29 23.84
C VAL A 91 -4.36 3.53 25.15
N GLN A 92 -3.43 2.63 25.51
CA GLN A 92 -3.53 1.80 26.71
C GLN A 92 -3.09 2.51 27.99
N GLU A 93 -2.40 3.65 27.89
CA GLU A 93 -1.85 4.40 29.03
C GLU A 93 -2.81 5.45 29.63
N LYS A 94 -4.08 5.56 29.20
CA LYS A 94 -5.02 6.48 29.88
C LYS A 94 -5.40 5.90 31.25
N PRO A 95 -4.95 6.49 32.37
CA PRO A 95 -5.35 5.99 33.68
C PRO A 95 -6.83 6.29 33.89
N VAL A 96 -7.60 5.30 34.34
CA VAL A 96 -8.84 5.54 35.06
C VAL A 96 -8.47 6.24 36.36
N GLY A 97 -8.31 7.57 36.29
CA GLY A 97 -8.18 8.44 37.44
C GLY A 97 -9.50 8.52 38.17
N SER A 98 -9.74 7.53 39.04
CA SER A 98 -10.24 7.68 40.40
C SER A 98 -11.21 8.86 40.66
N HIS A 99 -12.52 8.57 40.64
CA HIS A 99 -13.45 9.24 41.55
C HIS A 99 -13.10 8.78 42.97
N VAL A 100 -12.50 9.66 43.76
CA VAL A 100 -12.46 9.54 45.22
C VAL A 100 -13.33 10.64 45.79
N SER A 101 -14.40 10.17 46.44
CA SER A 101 -15.21 10.75 47.51
C SER A 101 -15.78 12.16 47.36
#